data_AF-A0A1V5KQU3-F1
#
_entry.id   AF-A0A1V5KQU3-F1
#
_cell.length_a   1.000
_cell.length_b   1.000
_cell.length_c   1.000
_cell.angle_alpha   90.00
_cell.angle_beta   90.00
_cell.angle_gamma   90.00
#
_symmetry.space_group_name_H-M   'P 1'
#
loop_
_entity.id
_entity.type
_entity.pdbx_description
1 polymer ?
#
loop_
_entity_poly.entity_id
_entity_poly.type
_entity_poly.pdbx_seq_one_letter_code
_entity_poly.pdbx_strand_id
1 'polypeptide(L)'
;MKAESIRRLSLLEKPDVAKFLGEKAPVDIQAWGNVEFLHNRKIAFFCSQRCPGSVLAKMYDLAQILSQRPVTLLGGFQSPVEQEFLNRLLRSAMSTIVCPARTLTGVRLKPEWREPMVQGRLLLLSPFDDGIRRTNRTLALQRNRFVAAMADEILLAFASPGGANMKLFSEMRGWKKKIYTLNDPMNQPLIVKGARPLLPQEAFSRF
;
A
#
# COMPACT_ATOMS: atom_id res chain seq x y z
N MET A 1 4.38 19.14 19.77
CA MET A 1 3.54 18.71 18.65
C MET A 1 2.25 18.14 19.21
N LYS A 2 1.10 18.75 18.90
CA LYS A 2 -0.20 18.24 19.30
C LYS A 2 -0.38 16.85 18.69
N ALA A 3 -0.80 15.87 19.48
CA ALA A 3 -1.24 14.58 18.95
C ALA A 3 -2.33 14.87 17.92
N GLU A 4 -2.03 14.69 16.63
CA GLU A 4 -3.04 14.91 15.59
C GLU A 4 -4.19 13.94 15.86
N SER A 5 -5.41 14.46 15.94
CA SER A 5 -6.61 13.65 16.10
C SER A 5 -6.93 12.92 14.80
N ILE A 6 -7.63 11.79 14.91
CA ILE A 6 -8.19 11.09 13.76
C ILE A 6 -9.22 12.01 13.11
N ARG A 7 -9.09 12.22 11.80
CA ARG A 7 -10.00 13.02 10.97
C ARG A 7 -10.84 12.07 10.13
N ARG A 8 -12.11 12.42 9.90
CA ARG A 8 -12.94 11.80 8.86
C ARG A 8 -12.91 12.69 7.63
N LEU A 9 -12.59 12.10 6.49
CA LEU A 9 -12.51 12.78 5.20
C LEU A 9 -13.54 12.17 4.25
N SER A 10 -14.23 13.00 3.47
CA SER A 10 -15.13 12.53 2.43
C SER A 10 -14.32 11.94 1.28
N LEU A 11 -14.68 10.74 0.81
CA LEU A 11 -14.06 10.17 -0.39
C LEU A 11 -14.68 10.72 -1.68
N LEU A 12 -15.81 11.45 -1.59
CA LEU A 12 -16.46 12.07 -2.75
C LEU A 12 -15.53 13.05 -3.48
N GLU A 13 -14.52 13.58 -2.78
CA GLU A 13 -13.48 14.46 -3.33
C GLU A 13 -12.42 13.70 -4.14
N LYS A 14 -12.49 12.36 -4.21
CA LYS A 14 -11.57 11.48 -4.96
C LYS A 14 -12.31 10.56 -5.93
N PRO A 15 -12.77 11.09 -7.08
CA PRO A 15 -13.60 10.37 -8.04
C PRO A 15 -12.94 9.09 -8.59
N ASP A 16 -11.59 9.04 -8.60
CA ASP A 16 -10.85 7.88 -9.10
C ASP A 16 -11.09 6.62 -8.26
N VAL A 17 -11.34 6.72 -6.95
CA VAL A 17 -11.55 5.53 -6.12
C VAL A 17 -12.93 4.92 -6.36
N ALA A 18 -13.95 5.79 -6.46
CA ALA A 18 -15.31 5.38 -6.80
C ALA A 18 -15.38 4.70 -8.17
N LYS A 19 -14.58 5.17 -9.15
CA LYS A 19 -14.45 4.55 -10.48
C LYS A 19 -14.01 3.08 -10.41
N PHE A 20 -13.13 2.71 -9.49
CA PHE A 20 -12.61 1.33 -9.39
C PHE A 20 -13.44 0.43 -8.47
N LEU A 21 -14.05 0.99 -7.43
CA LEU A 21 -14.77 0.21 -6.42
C LEU A 21 -16.30 0.20 -6.60
N GLY A 22 -16.85 1.13 -7.39
CA GLY A 22 -18.29 1.29 -7.55
C GLY A 22 -18.99 1.51 -6.21
N GLU A 23 -20.10 0.81 -5.99
CA GLU A 23 -20.86 0.83 -4.72
C GLU A 23 -20.05 0.35 -3.50
N LYS A 24 -18.89 -0.30 -3.71
CA LYS A 24 -18.01 -0.74 -2.62
C LYS A 24 -17.01 0.35 -2.20
N ALA A 25 -17.03 1.52 -2.82
CA ALA A 25 -16.24 2.66 -2.37
C ALA A 25 -16.79 3.16 -1.03
N PRO A 26 -15.94 3.38 -0.01
CA PRO A 26 -16.40 3.93 1.24
C PRO A 26 -16.80 5.40 1.04
N VAL A 27 -17.85 5.85 1.73
CA VAL A 27 -18.33 7.24 1.66
C VAL A 27 -17.33 8.18 2.33
N ASP A 28 -16.85 7.78 3.50
CA ASP A 28 -15.83 8.48 4.27
C ASP A 28 -14.64 7.57 4.59
N ILE A 29 -13.51 8.19 4.90
CA ILE A 29 -12.29 7.51 5.33
C ILE A 29 -11.75 8.15 6.59
N GLN A 30 -11.11 7.35 7.43
CA GLN A 30 -10.40 7.83 8.61
C GLN A 30 -8.94 8.07 8.28
N ALA A 31 -8.42 9.21 8.69
CA ALA A 31 -7.04 9.62 8.47
C ALA A 31 -6.39 10.07 9.78
N TRP A 32 -5.16 9.63 10.03
CA TRP A 32 -4.38 10.04 11.19
C TRP A 32 -2.90 10.22 10.82
N GLY A 33 -2.42 11.46 10.88
CA GLY A 33 -1.09 11.85 10.43
C GLY A 33 -1.16 12.82 9.26
N ASN A 34 -0.11 12.81 8.43
CA ASN A 34 0.04 13.79 7.36
C ASN A 34 -0.89 13.50 6.15
N VAL A 35 -2.02 14.21 6.10
CA VAL A 35 -3.03 14.05 5.04
C VAL A 35 -2.56 14.55 3.66
N GLU A 36 -1.51 15.35 3.57
CA GLU A 36 -0.98 15.84 2.29
C GLU A 36 -0.51 14.70 1.37
N PHE A 37 -0.15 13.55 1.95
CA PHE A 37 0.21 12.37 1.19
C PHE A 37 -0.90 11.81 0.30
N LEU A 38 -2.14 12.21 0.54
CA LEU A 38 -3.26 11.91 -0.33
C LEU A 38 -3.08 12.58 -1.70
N HIS A 39 -2.41 13.73 -1.79
CA HIS A 39 -2.15 14.46 -3.05
C HIS A 39 -0.88 14.00 -3.78
N ASN A 40 0.05 13.37 -3.06
CA ASN A 40 1.29 12.84 -3.65
C ASN A 40 1.00 11.75 -4.69
N ARG A 41 1.98 11.47 -5.56
CA ARG A 41 2.01 10.23 -6.35
C ARG A 41 2.23 9.03 -5.43
N LYS A 42 1.32 8.05 -5.51
CA LYS A 42 1.21 6.91 -4.59
C LYS A 42 1.50 5.60 -5.29
N ILE A 43 2.30 4.76 -4.66
CA ILE A 43 2.57 3.40 -5.12
C ILE A 43 1.95 2.42 -4.12
N ALA A 44 0.96 1.65 -4.57
CA ALA A 44 0.42 0.57 -3.77
C ALA A 44 1.41 -0.59 -3.70
N PHE A 45 1.75 -1.06 -2.52
CA PHE A 45 2.64 -2.21 -2.31
C PHE A 45 1.86 -3.43 -1.83
N PHE A 46 2.12 -4.55 -2.48
CA PHE A 46 1.59 -5.86 -2.10
C PHE A 46 2.68 -6.93 -2.20
N CYS A 47 2.75 -7.80 -1.19
CA CYS A 47 3.56 -9.01 -1.24
C CYS A 47 2.84 -10.17 -0.56
N SER A 48 2.99 -11.39 -1.10
CA SER A 48 2.43 -12.58 -0.47
C SER A 48 3.25 -12.96 0.75
N GLN A 49 2.60 -13.52 1.78
CA GLN A 49 3.25 -13.85 3.05
C GLN A 49 4.41 -14.84 2.88
N ARG A 50 4.29 -15.77 1.91
CA ARG A 50 5.36 -16.67 1.49
C ARG A 50 5.99 -16.10 0.24
N CYS A 51 7.21 -15.56 0.37
CA CYS A 51 7.96 -14.92 -0.70
C CYS A 51 9.30 -15.66 -0.90
N PRO A 52 9.69 -16.01 -2.15
CA PRO A 52 10.99 -16.59 -2.44
C PRO A 52 12.14 -15.66 -2.02
N GLY A 53 13.27 -16.25 -1.60
CA GLY A 53 14.44 -15.49 -1.14
C GLY A 53 15.03 -14.55 -2.21
N SER A 54 15.05 -14.97 -3.48
CA SER A 54 15.51 -14.12 -4.60
C SER A 54 14.68 -12.84 -4.76
N VAL A 55 13.36 -12.98 -4.62
CA VAL A 55 12.42 -11.86 -4.68
C VAL A 55 12.55 -10.98 -3.44
N LEU A 56 12.77 -11.57 -2.26
CA LEU A 56 12.98 -10.83 -1.02
C LEU A 56 14.23 -9.95 -1.08
N ALA A 57 15.34 -10.47 -1.60
CA ALA A 57 16.57 -9.70 -1.79
C ALA A 57 16.34 -8.48 -2.69
N LYS A 58 15.73 -8.69 -3.87
CA LYS A 58 15.38 -7.60 -4.81
C LYS A 58 14.42 -6.58 -4.22
N MET A 59 13.50 -7.02 -3.36
CA MET A 59 12.59 -6.14 -2.64
C MET A 59 13.37 -5.21 -1.69
N TYR A 60 14.41 -5.69 -1.03
CA TYR A 60 15.24 -4.85 -0.15
C TYR A 60 16.11 -3.85 -0.91
N ASP A 61 16.66 -4.24 -2.06
CA ASP A 61 17.36 -3.29 -2.94
C ASP A 61 16.40 -2.18 -3.40
N LEU A 62 15.16 -2.56 -3.73
CA LEU A 62 14.12 -1.61 -4.13
C LEU A 62 13.72 -0.65 -3.00
N ALA A 63 13.74 -1.08 -1.73
CA ALA A 63 13.47 -0.18 -0.61
C ALA A 63 14.44 1.01 -0.59
N GLN A 64 15.72 0.74 -0.84
CA GLN A 64 16.76 1.78 -0.89
C GLN A 64 16.48 2.79 -2.01
N ILE A 65 16.13 2.29 -3.20
CA ILE A 65 15.81 3.15 -4.35
C ILE A 65 14.56 3.98 -4.09
N LEU A 66 13.48 3.36 -3.60
CA LEU A 66 12.22 4.04 -3.31
C LEU A 66 12.38 5.13 -2.25
N SER A 67 13.26 4.93 -1.28
CA SER A 67 13.53 5.92 -0.21
C SER A 67 14.06 7.26 -0.72
N GLN A 68 14.56 7.30 -1.95
CA GLN A 68 15.14 8.49 -2.59
C GLN A 68 14.21 9.09 -3.66
N ARG A 69 12.99 8.56 -3.82
CA ARG A 69 12.03 9.03 -4.83
C ARG A 69 10.93 9.90 -4.19
N PRO A 70 10.41 10.91 -4.90
CA PRO A 70 9.32 11.76 -4.43
C PRO A 70 7.96 11.05 -4.59
N VAL A 71 7.84 9.87 -4.01
CA VAL A 71 6.63 9.03 -4.08
C VAL A 71 6.24 8.58 -2.68
N THR A 72 4.94 8.43 -2.47
CA THR A 72 4.39 7.90 -1.23
C THR A 72 4.13 6.42 -1.39
N LEU A 73 4.67 5.59 -0.49
CA LEU A 73 4.31 4.18 -0.45
C LEU A 73 2.98 4.00 0.28
N LEU A 74 2.06 3.24 -0.31
CA LEU A 74 0.76 2.92 0.28
C LEU A 74 0.62 1.40 0.42
N GLY A 75 0.27 0.91 1.59
CA GLY A 75 0.07 -0.51 1.82
C GLY A 75 -0.60 -0.75 3.17
N GLY A 76 -1.02 -1.97 3.47
CA GLY A 76 -1.49 -2.29 4.83
C GLY A 76 -0.57 -3.21 5.62
N PHE A 77 0.55 -3.62 5.02
CA PHE A 77 1.70 -4.25 5.68
C PHE A 77 1.31 -5.27 6.75
N GLN A 78 0.53 -6.26 6.34
CA GLN A 78 -0.11 -7.19 7.28
C GLN A 78 0.70 -8.47 7.45
N SER A 79 1.41 -8.90 6.41
CA SER A 79 2.28 -10.08 6.50
C SER A 79 3.64 -9.74 7.11
N PRO A 80 4.34 -10.72 7.70
CA PRO A 80 5.71 -10.50 8.21
C PRO A 80 6.66 -9.93 7.15
N VAL A 81 6.59 -10.42 5.92
CA VAL A 81 7.39 -9.91 4.79
C VAL A 81 7.10 -8.44 4.51
N GLU A 82 5.82 -8.06 4.46
CA GLU A 82 5.47 -6.66 4.24
C GLU A 82 5.85 -5.77 5.44
N GLN A 83 5.76 -6.29 6.67
CA GLN A 83 6.15 -5.56 7.88
C GLN A 83 7.65 -5.31 7.94
N GLU A 84 8.48 -6.28 7.54
CA GLU A 84 9.92 -6.07 7.45
C GLU A 84 10.26 -4.98 6.43
N PHE A 85 9.62 -5.03 5.26
CA PHE A 85 9.76 -4.00 4.23
C PHE A 85 9.36 -2.60 4.74
N LEU A 86 8.19 -2.49 5.39
CA LEU A 86 7.74 -1.25 6.03
C LEU A 86 8.75 -0.74 7.05
N ASN A 87 9.25 -1.60 7.94
CA ASN A 87 10.18 -1.20 8.99
C ASN A 87 11.51 -0.68 8.44
N ARG A 88 11.95 -1.15 7.27
CA ARG A 88 13.12 -0.58 6.58
C ARG A 88 12.81 0.82 6.06
N LEU A 89 11.64 1.02 5.45
CA LEU A 89 11.24 2.31 4.90
C LEU A 89 10.93 3.37 5.97
N LEU A 90 10.36 2.99 7.11
CA LEU A 90 10.10 3.91 8.21
C LEU A 90 11.39 4.50 8.82
N ARG A 91 12.51 3.78 8.70
CA ARG A 91 13.86 4.24 9.06
C ARG A 91 14.51 5.15 8.01
N SER A 92 13.87 5.33 6.86
CA SER A 92 14.27 6.29 5.83
C SER A 92 13.41 7.55 5.90
N ALA A 93 13.68 8.55 5.05
CA ALA A 93 12.86 9.75 4.92
C ALA A 93 11.55 9.56 4.12
N MET A 94 11.27 8.35 3.62
CA MET A 94 10.15 8.07 2.72
C MET A 94 8.79 8.37 3.36
N SER A 95 7.92 9.07 2.62
CA SER A 95 6.52 9.25 2.97
C SER A 95 5.74 7.94 2.83
N THR A 96 5.04 7.53 3.89
CA THR A 96 4.32 6.25 3.92
C THR A 96 2.88 6.39 4.38
N ILE A 97 1.96 5.72 3.70
CA ILE A 97 0.57 5.54 4.13
C ILE A 97 0.37 4.07 4.52
N VAL A 98 -0.03 3.83 5.77
CA VAL A 98 -0.37 2.49 6.27
C VAL A 98 -1.89 2.36 6.40
N CYS A 99 -2.44 1.35 5.73
CA CYS A 99 -3.87 1.09 5.65
C CYS A 99 -4.26 -0.20 6.38
N PRO A 100 -4.59 -0.14 7.68
CA PRO A 100 -5.05 -1.32 8.41
C PRO A 100 -6.44 -1.76 7.92
N ALA A 101 -6.71 -3.07 8.02
CA ALA A 101 -8.01 -3.66 7.66
C ALA A 101 -9.03 -3.59 8.81
N ARG A 102 -9.11 -2.41 9.45
CA ARG A 102 -9.97 -2.08 10.61
C ARG A 102 -10.01 -0.57 10.82
N THR A 103 -10.91 -0.09 11.67
CA THR A 103 -10.99 1.32 12.11
C THR A 103 -9.68 1.82 12.74
N LEU A 104 -9.45 3.14 12.66
CA LEU A 104 -8.42 3.84 13.42
C LEU A 104 -8.90 4.23 14.82
N THR A 105 -10.21 4.26 15.06
CA THR A 105 -10.77 4.59 16.37
C THR A 105 -10.28 3.63 17.45
N GLY A 106 -9.68 4.19 18.51
CA GLY A 106 -9.09 3.41 19.60
C GLY A 106 -7.79 2.68 19.25
N VAL A 107 -7.20 2.93 18.07
CA VAL A 107 -5.89 2.37 17.72
C VAL A 107 -4.79 3.05 18.54
N ARG A 108 -3.92 2.23 19.14
CA ARG A 108 -2.67 2.70 19.73
C ARG A 108 -1.55 2.64 18.70
N LEU A 109 -0.78 3.72 18.57
CA LEU A 109 0.41 3.71 17.72
C LEU A 109 1.44 2.73 18.27
N LYS A 110 1.92 1.87 17.38
CA LYS A 110 3.06 1.01 17.66
C LYS A 110 4.31 1.86 17.89
N PRO A 111 5.26 1.44 18.75
CA PRO A 111 6.48 2.20 19.01
C PRO A 111 7.22 2.63 17.74
N GLU A 112 7.36 1.73 16.77
CA GLU A 112 8.04 1.96 15.49
C GLU A 112 7.34 2.98 14.58
N TRP A 113 6.09 3.35 14.86
CA TRP A 113 5.32 4.32 14.07
C TRP A 113 5.33 5.73 14.69
N ARG A 114 5.75 5.86 15.95
CA ARG A 114 5.66 7.14 16.68
C ARG A 114 6.58 8.20 16.08
N GLU A 115 7.85 7.86 15.85
CA GLU A 115 8.81 8.81 15.28
C GLU A 115 8.44 9.24 13.85
N PRO A 116 8.14 8.32 12.90
CA PRO A 116 7.64 8.71 11.59
C PRO A 116 6.37 9.58 11.63
N MET A 117 5.45 9.32 12.57
CA MET A 117 4.25 10.14 12.77
C MET A 117 4.60 11.56 13.22
N VAL A 118 5.46 11.69 14.24
CA VAL A 118 5.93 12.99 14.75
C VAL A 118 6.68 13.78 13.69
N GLN A 119 7.49 13.11 12.86
CA GLN A 119 8.22 13.74 11.75
C GLN A 119 7.32 14.07 10.54
N GLY A 120 6.01 13.82 10.61
CA GLY A 120 5.08 14.08 9.50
C GLY A 120 5.34 13.19 8.27
N ARG A 121 6.00 12.04 8.45
CA ARG A 121 6.37 11.07 7.40
C ARG A 121 5.42 9.87 7.30
N LEU A 122 4.43 9.78 8.19
CA LEU A 122 3.45 8.70 8.24
C LEU A 122 2.01 9.23 8.20
N LEU A 123 1.16 8.52 7.47
CA LEU A 123 -0.29 8.62 7.52
C LEU A 123 -0.89 7.23 7.76
N LEU A 124 -1.75 7.09 8.76
CA LEU A 124 -2.65 5.95 8.87
C LEU A 124 -3.96 6.28 8.16
N LEU A 125 -4.44 5.36 7.33
CA LEU A 125 -5.64 5.56 6.52
C LEU A 125 -6.55 4.34 6.62
N SER A 126 -7.84 4.51 6.94
CA SER A 126 -8.78 3.39 7.00
C SER A 126 -10.07 3.66 6.24
N PRO A 127 -10.54 2.73 5.39
CA PRO A 127 -11.83 2.80 4.73
C PRO A 127 -12.98 2.23 5.58
N PHE A 128 -12.74 1.90 6.86
CA PHE A 128 -13.71 1.19 7.69
C PHE A 128 -14.34 2.09 8.75
N ASP A 129 -15.63 1.83 9.01
CA ASP A 129 -16.37 2.43 10.11
C ASP A 129 -15.84 2.01 11.50
N ASP A 130 -16.31 2.71 12.54
CA ASP A 130 -15.90 2.50 13.94
C ASP A 130 -16.29 1.13 14.54
N GLY A 131 -17.22 0.41 13.91
CA GLY A 131 -17.65 -0.92 14.31
C GLY A 131 -16.63 -2.00 13.93
N ILE A 132 -15.84 -1.79 12.87
CA ILE A 132 -14.85 -2.76 12.40
C ILE A 132 -13.56 -2.68 13.23
N ARG A 133 -13.57 -3.30 14.41
CA ARG A 133 -12.44 -3.29 15.35
C ARG A 133 -11.40 -4.38 15.12
N ARG A 134 -11.80 -5.51 14.52
CA ARG A 134 -10.94 -6.69 14.30
C ARG A 134 -10.76 -6.97 12.81
N THR A 135 -9.52 -7.20 12.42
CA THR A 135 -9.18 -7.62 11.06
C THR A 135 -9.57 -9.08 10.82
N ASN A 136 -10.10 -9.37 9.64
CA ASN A 136 -10.24 -10.73 9.13
C ASN A 136 -9.82 -10.78 7.65
N ARG A 137 -9.90 -11.97 7.03
CA ARG A 137 -9.49 -12.16 5.63
C ARG A 137 -10.33 -11.34 4.65
N THR A 138 -11.64 -11.25 4.86
CA THR A 138 -12.56 -10.50 3.99
C THR A 138 -12.26 -9.00 4.05
N LEU A 139 -12.08 -8.45 5.25
CA LEU A 139 -11.70 -7.06 5.46
C LEU A 139 -10.33 -6.75 4.88
N ALA A 140 -9.35 -7.66 5.00
CA ALA A 140 -8.05 -7.50 4.37
C ALA A 140 -8.14 -7.43 2.84
N LEU A 141 -9.01 -8.23 2.21
CA LEU A 141 -9.26 -8.16 0.77
C LEU A 141 -9.94 -6.84 0.36
N GLN A 142 -10.95 -6.39 1.12
CA GLN A 142 -11.59 -5.09 0.89
C GLN A 142 -10.57 -3.95 1.00
N ARG A 143 -9.75 -3.96 2.05
CA ARG A 143 -8.65 -3.00 2.24
C ARG A 143 -7.67 -3.03 1.08
N ASN A 144 -7.29 -4.21 0.59
CA ASN A 144 -6.34 -4.32 -0.53
C ASN A 144 -6.90 -3.68 -1.80
N ARG A 145 -8.19 -3.89 -2.08
CA ARG A 145 -8.87 -3.22 -3.20
C ARG A 145 -8.88 -1.71 -3.02
N PHE A 146 -9.17 -1.22 -1.82
CA PHE A 146 -9.10 0.21 -1.49
C PHE A 146 -7.69 0.79 -1.71
N VAL A 147 -6.65 0.13 -1.20
CA VAL A 147 -5.25 0.53 -1.41
C VAL A 147 -4.90 0.59 -2.90
N ALA A 148 -5.28 -0.43 -3.68
CA ALA A 148 -5.06 -0.46 -5.12
C ALA A 148 -5.81 0.67 -5.85
N ALA A 149 -7.04 0.96 -5.43
CA ALA A 149 -7.87 2.00 -6.02
C ALA A 149 -7.33 3.40 -5.71
N MET A 150 -6.77 3.61 -4.52
CA MET A 150 -6.14 4.87 -4.09
C MET A 150 -4.81 5.17 -4.77
N ALA A 151 -4.04 4.16 -5.20
CA ALA A 151 -2.69 4.37 -5.72
C ALA A 151 -2.65 4.74 -7.21
N ASP A 152 -1.65 5.49 -7.63
CA ASP A 152 -1.46 5.83 -9.05
C ASP A 152 -0.84 4.65 -9.81
N GLU A 153 0.07 3.94 -9.15
CA GLU A 153 0.75 2.75 -9.68
C GLU A 153 0.79 1.64 -8.63
N ILE A 154 0.92 0.40 -9.08
CA ILE A 154 0.86 -0.78 -8.19
C ILE A 154 2.17 -1.54 -8.30
N LEU A 155 2.81 -1.81 -7.18
CA LEU A 155 3.94 -2.71 -7.04
C LEU A 155 3.46 -4.00 -6.37
N LEU A 156 3.31 -5.04 -7.18
CA LEU A 156 3.09 -6.40 -6.71
C LEU A 156 4.43 -7.14 -6.71
N ALA A 157 5.14 -7.05 -5.58
CA ALA A 157 6.49 -7.62 -5.44
C ALA A 157 6.50 -9.14 -5.64
N PHE A 158 5.50 -9.82 -5.08
CA PHE A 158 5.29 -11.25 -5.28
C PHE A 158 3.83 -11.67 -5.07
N ALA A 159 3.34 -12.55 -5.94
CA ALA A 159 2.06 -13.23 -5.78
C ALA A 159 2.24 -14.75 -5.81
N SER A 160 1.99 -15.41 -4.68
CA SER A 160 1.96 -16.88 -4.64
C SER A 160 0.89 -17.42 -5.61
N PRO A 161 1.18 -18.50 -6.37
CA PRO A 161 0.18 -19.15 -7.21
C PRO A 161 -1.10 -19.50 -6.42
N GLY A 162 -2.27 -19.17 -6.98
CA GLY A 162 -3.58 -19.38 -6.33
C GLY A 162 -3.86 -18.49 -5.11
N GLY A 163 -2.91 -17.66 -4.69
CA GLY A 163 -3.01 -16.80 -3.51
C GLY A 163 -3.93 -15.60 -3.69
N ALA A 164 -4.22 -14.92 -2.56
CA ALA A 164 -5.07 -13.73 -2.53
C ALA A 164 -4.55 -12.61 -3.46
N ASN A 165 -3.24 -12.38 -3.48
CA ASN A 165 -2.65 -11.35 -4.33
C ASN A 165 -2.72 -11.69 -5.83
N MET A 166 -2.74 -12.98 -6.21
CA MET A 166 -2.93 -13.38 -7.61
C MET A 166 -4.39 -13.13 -8.07
N LYS A 167 -5.36 -13.33 -7.16
CA LYS A 167 -6.76 -12.97 -7.42
C LYS A 167 -6.92 -11.46 -7.54
N LEU A 168 -6.35 -10.71 -6.60
CA LEU A 168 -6.33 -9.23 -6.65
C LEU A 168 -5.68 -8.73 -7.94
N PHE A 169 -4.55 -9.30 -8.36
CA PHE A 169 -3.89 -8.97 -9.62
C PHE A 169 -4.83 -9.12 -10.81
N SER A 170 -5.58 -10.22 -10.87
CA SER A 170 -6.53 -10.48 -11.94
C SER A 170 -7.65 -9.44 -11.99
N GLU A 171 -8.14 -8.99 -10.82
CA GLU A 171 -9.12 -7.89 -10.73
C GLU A 171 -8.53 -6.55 -11.22
N MET A 172 -7.32 -6.20 -10.73
CA MET A 172 -6.66 -4.93 -11.03
C MET A 172 -6.24 -4.79 -12.50
N ARG A 173 -6.04 -5.89 -13.23
CA ARG A 173 -5.72 -5.85 -14.67
C ARG A 173 -6.77 -5.10 -15.49
N GLY A 174 -8.04 -5.14 -15.08
CA GLY A 174 -9.12 -4.40 -15.74
C GLY A 174 -9.07 -2.88 -15.50
N TRP A 175 -8.27 -2.42 -14.53
CA TRP A 175 -8.31 -1.03 -14.05
C TRP A 175 -7.40 -0.08 -14.83
N LYS A 176 -6.71 -0.58 -15.87
CA LYS A 176 -5.78 0.19 -16.72
C LYS A 176 -4.65 0.91 -15.95
N LYS A 177 -4.42 0.56 -14.68
CA LYS A 177 -3.28 1.03 -13.89
C LYS A 177 -2.02 0.29 -14.30
N LYS A 178 -0.86 0.94 -14.17
CA LYS A 178 0.42 0.25 -14.33
C LYS A 178 0.64 -0.64 -13.12
N ILE A 179 0.76 -1.94 -13.38
CA ILE A 179 1.11 -2.94 -12.37
C ILE A 179 2.52 -3.39 -12.65
N TYR A 180 3.39 -3.16 -11.69
CA TYR A 180 4.79 -3.49 -11.67
C TYR A 180 5.04 -4.73 -10.81
N THR A 181 6.09 -5.47 -11.16
CA THR A 181 6.59 -6.59 -10.36
C THR A 181 8.11 -6.61 -10.39
N LEU A 182 8.75 -7.35 -9.48
CA LEU A 182 10.21 -7.47 -9.47
C LEU A 182 10.66 -8.34 -10.64
N ASN A 183 11.71 -7.92 -11.36
CA ASN A 183 12.28 -8.68 -12.47
C ASN A 183 12.98 -9.94 -11.95
N ASP A 184 12.22 -11.01 -11.75
CA ASP A 184 12.66 -12.28 -11.18
C ASP A 184 11.94 -13.46 -11.85
N PRO A 185 12.60 -14.61 -12.10
CA PRO A 185 11.95 -15.79 -12.68
C PRO A 185 10.69 -16.23 -11.90
N MET A 186 10.68 -16.04 -10.58
CA MET A 186 9.51 -16.39 -9.76
C MET A 186 8.27 -15.53 -10.06
N ASN A 187 8.46 -14.37 -10.69
CA ASN A 187 7.39 -13.47 -11.13
C ASN A 187 7.02 -13.65 -12.60
N GLN A 188 7.60 -14.63 -13.32
CA GLN A 188 7.24 -14.91 -14.72
C GLN A 188 5.72 -15.09 -14.94
N PRO A 189 4.97 -15.76 -14.05
CA PRO A 189 3.51 -15.85 -14.19
C PRO A 189 2.79 -14.49 -14.15
N LEU A 190 3.31 -13.51 -13.41
CA LEU A 190 2.78 -12.15 -13.38
C LEU A 190 3.15 -11.39 -14.66
N ILE A 191 4.40 -11.53 -15.10
CA ILE A 191 4.93 -10.84 -16.29
C ILE A 191 4.19 -11.29 -17.55
N VAL A 192 4.04 -12.60 -17.76
CA VAL A 192 3.27 -13.17 -18.88
C VAL A 192 1.82 -12.69 -18.88
N LYS A 193 1.26 -12.42 -17.70
CA LYS A 193 -0.10 -11.88 -17.53
C LYS A 193 -0.15 -10.35 -17.56
N GLY A 194 0.93 -9.67 -17.94
CA GLY A 194 0.95 -8.22 -18.20
C GLY A 194 1.43 -7.34 -17.06
N ALA A 195 1.99 -7.90 -15.98
CA ALA A 195 2.77 -7.09 -15.03
C ALA A 195 4.08 -6.64 -15.69
N ARG A 196 4.49 -5.40 -15.43
CA ARG A 196 5.72 -4.83 -15.97
C ARG A 196 6.88 -5.16 -15.03
N PRO A 197 7.94 -5.86 -15.47
CA PRO A 197 9.12 -6.06 -14.64
C PRO A 197 9.77 -4.71 -14.37
N LEU A 198 10.05 -4.41 -13.10
CA LEU A 198 10.81 -3.23 -12.71
C LEU A 198 12.28 -3.44 -13.00
N LEU A 199 12.84 -2.51 -13.76
CA LEU A 199 14.28 -2.29 -13.80
C LEU A 199 14.63 -1.27 -12.70
N PRO A 200 15.63 -1.52 -11.84
CA PRO A 200 16.01 -0.63 -10.74
C PRO A 200 16.17 0.85 -11.15
N GLN A 201 16.75 1.09 -12.33
CA GLN A 201 16.93 2.42 -12.92
C GLN A 201 15.64 3.11 -13.39
N GLU A 202 14.60 2.34 -13.71
CA GLU A 202 13.30 2.82 -14.20
C GLU A 202 12.26 2.92 -13.07
N ALA A 203 12.61 2.48 -11.86
CA ALA A 203 11.71 2.45 -10.72
C ALA A 203 11.25 3.86 -10.35
N PHE A 204 10.06 4.19 -10.84
CA PHE A 204 9.29 5.38 -10.49
C PHE A 204 10.03 6.71 -10.77
N SER A 205 10.99 6.69 -11.69
CA SER A 205 11.90 7.81 -12.02
C SER A 205 11.31 8.92 -12.89
N ARG A 206 10.02 8.84 -13.26
CA ARG A 206 9.37 9.87 -14.07
C ARG A 206 9.13 11.13 -13.23
N PHE A 207 10.00 12.11 -13.45
CA PHE A 207 9.73 13.55 -13.31
C PHE A 207 9.07 14.04 -14.59
#